data_AF-A0A4V0H612-F1
#
_entry.id   AF-A0A4V0H612-F1
#
_cell.length_a   1.000
_cell.length_b   1.000
_cell.length_c   1.000
_cell.angle_alpha   90.00
_cell.angle_beta   90.00
_cell.angle_gamma   90.00
#
_symmetry.space_group_name_H-M   'P 1'
#
loop_
_entity.id
_entity.type
_entity.pdbx_description
1 polymer ?
#
loop_
_entity_poly.entity_id
_entity_poly.type
_entity_poly.pdbx_seq_one_letter_code
_entity_poly.pdbx_strand_id
1 'polypeptide(L)'
;MNNRAILDVKPQKSRNLLKIVSFLFFIFLLVGVGATAYYKYQKGNLEGTWKANSVKGIYEKDITNDLKSLDRQLGMTVENSISKPQLKMVVKKDRVEMTYYLTVNRDLLSQQILDYYKNEMSKILKDSDVSLNELAPEVKTAIEQSVPTKADIQKQLDEEFMKRAYAVNGEYDKATGVISSQVASGKVNRFLNQVAFNSLNKKAKIFMSQGKKVNLKYNKTDKKVVLTNQKDKMAFTK
;
A
#
# COMPACT_ATOMS: atom_id res chain seq x y z
N MET A 1 56.77 70.44 -42.60
CA MET A 1 56.83 69.23 -41.75
C MET A 1 56.66 69.69 -40.30
N ASN A 2 55.74 69.24 -39.44
CA ASN A 2 54.69 68.23 -39.45
C ASN A 2 53.67 68.64 -38.38
N ASN A 3 52.39 68.83 -38.74
CA ASN A 3 51.30 68.90 -37.77
C ASN A 3 50.80 67.48 -37.52
N ARG A 4 51.05 66.92 -36.33
CA ARG A 4 50.37 65.70 -35.85
C ARG A 4 49.38 66.11 -34.78
N ALA A 5 48.12 66.27 -35.19
CA ALA A 5 47.01 66.29 -34.25
C ALA A 5 46.88 64.88 -33.64
N ILE A 6 47.16 64.77 -32.35
CA ILE A 6 46.89 63.55 -31.57
C ILE A 6 45.40 63.60 -31.23
N LEU A 7 44.61 62.75 -31.87
CA LEU A 7 43.22 62.51 -31.49
C LEU A 7 43.21 61.74 -30.16
N ASP A 8 43.05 62.45 -29.06
CA ASP A 8 42.81 61.87 -27.74
C ASP A 8 41.35 61.39 -27.67
N VAL A 9 41.09 60.18 -28.17
CA VAL A 9 39.77 59.53 -28.06
C VAL A 9 39.69 58.89 -26.68
N LYS A 10 39.22 59.64 -25.68
CA LYS A 10 38.81 59.05 -24.41
C LYS A 10 37.68 58.05 -24.66
N PRO A 11 37.82 56.76 -24.28
CA PRO A 11 36.75 55.80 -24.48
C PRO A 11 35.56 56.20 -23.61
N GLN A 12 34.49 56.67 -24.23
CA GLN A 12 33.23 56.93 -23.56
C GLN A 12 32.65 55.60 -23.11
N LYS A 13 32.93 55.22 -21.86
CA LYS A 13 32.47 53.98 -21.23
C LYS A 13 30.93 53.97 -21.25
N SER A 14 30.35 53.20 -22.18
CA SER A 14 28.91 53.16 -22.43
C SER A 14 28.19 52.48 -21.27
N ARG A 15 27.78 53.29 -20.27
CA ARG A 15 26.93 52.87 -19.14
C ARG A 15 25.72 52.04 -19.58
N ASN A 16 25.22 52.25 -20.80
CA ASN A 16 24.10 51.52 -21.37
C ASN A 16 24.44 50.07 -21.77
N LEU A 17 25.65 49.79 -22.26
CA LEU A 17 26.09 48.42 -22.59
C LEU A 17 26.25 47.58 -21.32
N LEU A 18 26.80 48.15 -20.24
CA LEU A 18 26.89 47.44 -18.96
C LEU A 18 25.50 47.14 -18.38
N LYS A 19 24.54 48.06 -18.50
CA LYS A 19 23.15 47.84 -18.11
C LYS A 19 22.49 46.73 -18.94
N ILE A 20 22.72 46.71 -20.25
CA ILE A 20 22.19 45.67 -21.15
C ILE A 20 22.80 44.30 -20.82
N VAL A 21 24.13 44.22 -20.64
CA VAL A 21 24.81 42.96 -20.27
C VAL A 21 24.36 42.49 -18.89
N SER A 22 24.22 43.38 -17.92
CA SER A 22 23.71 43.04 -16.59
C SER A 22 22.25 42.57 -16.63
N PHE A 23 21.41 43.19 -17.47
CA PHE A 23 20.03 42.78 -17.68
C PHE A 23 19.93 41.40 -18.37
N LEU A 24 20.73 41.16 -19.41
CA LEU A 24 20.81 39.86 -20.08
C LEU A 24 21.31 38.76 -19.14
N PHE A 25 22.32 39.07 -18.31
CA PHE A 25 22.80 38.15 -17.27
C PHE A 25 21.72 37.84 -16.23
N PHE A 26 20.92 38.83 -15.83
CA PHE A 26 19.81 38.64 -14.91
C PHE A 26 18.70 37.77 -15.52
N ILE A 27 18.36 37.98 -16.80
CA ILE A 27 17.44 37.11 -17.54
C ILE A 27 17.98 35.68 -17.61
N PHE A 28 19.26 35.52 -17.94
CA PHE A 28 19.90 34.19 -18.01
C PHE A 28 19.86 33.48 -16.65
N LEU A 29 20.11 34.19 -15.55
CA LEU A 29 19.95 33.67 -14.18
C LEU A 29 18.50 33.27 -13.89
N LEU A 30 17.52 34.11 -14.23
CA LEU A 30 16.10 33.80 -14.03
C LEU A 30 15.66 32.57 -14.82
N VAL A 31 16.07 32.47 -16.08
CA VAL A 31 15.77 31.31 -16.94
C VAL A 31 16.49 30.06 -16.42
N GLY A 32 17.75 30.16 -15.99
CA GLY A 32 18.50 29.05 -15.41
C GLY A 32 17.90 28.53 -14.09
N VAL A 33 17.52 29.44 -13.19
CA VAL A 33 16.83 29.09 -11.94
C VAL A 33 15.44 28.54 -12.22
N GLY A 34 14.70 29.12 -13.16
CA GLY A 34 13.39 28.61 -13.60
C GLY A 34 13.47 27.22 -14.20
N ALA A 35 14.42 26.97 -15.09
CA ALA A 35 14.65 25.67 -15.73
C ALA A 35 15.06 24.59 -14.71
N THR A 36 15.94 24.93 -13.76
CA THR A 36 16.35 23.99 -12.70
C THR A 36 15.20 23.68 -11.74
N ALA A 37 14.40 24.68 -11.35
CA ALA A 37 13.21 24.49 -10.52
C ALA A 37 12.15 23.64 -11.23
N TYR A 38 11.89 23.91 -12.52
CA TYR A 38 10.96 23.14 -13.35
C TYR A 38 11.42 21.68 -13.51
N TYR A 39 12.70 21.46 -13.82
CA TYR A 39 13.28 20.12 -13.93
C TYR A 39 13.17 19.35 -12.61
N LYS A 40 13.48 19.99 -11.48
CA LYS A 40 13.34 19.39 -10.15
C LYS A 40 11.89 19.03 -9.83
N TYR A 41 10.95 19.90 -10.17
CA TYR A 41 9.51 19.66 -9.99
C TYR A 41 9.01 18.46 -10.81
N GLN A 42 9.45 18.35 -12.08
CA GLN A 42 9.09 17.24 -12.96
C GLN A 42 9.70 15.92 -12.49
N LYS A 43 10.98 15.91 -12.12
CA LYS A 43 11.66 14.72 -11.59
C LYS A 43 11.08 14.26 -10.25
N GLY A 44 10.55 15.19 -9.46
CA GLY A 44 9.82 14.90 -8.23
C GLY A 44 8.42 14.32 -8.45
N ASN A 45 7.91 14.21 -9.68
CA ASN A 45 6.57 13.71 -9.91
C ASN A 45 6.40 12.25 -9.42
N LEU A 46 5.41 11.99 -8.57
CA LEU A 46 5.08 10.65 -8.04
C LEU A 46 3.77 10.06 -8.59
N GLU A 47 3.11 10.73 -9.53
CA GLU A 47 1.84 10.29 -10.13
C GLU A 47 1.82 8.80 -10.49
N GLY A 48 0.69 8.15 -10.18
CA GLY A 48 0.43 6.75 -10.49
C GLY A 48 0.17 5.89 -9.26
N THR A 49 0.09 4.59 -9.50
CA THR A 49 -0.11 3.57 -8.46
C THR A 49 1.21 2.84 -8.21
N TRP A 50 1.54 2.67 -6.94
CA TRP A 50 2.74 2.03 -6.46
C TRP A 50 2.36 0.93 -5.47
N LYS A 51 2.97 -0.23 -5.55
CA LYS A 51 2.68 -1.40 -4.71
C LYS A 51 3.91 -1.78 -3.89
N ALA A 52 3.71 -2.13 -2.63
CA ALA A 52 4.74 -2.77 -1.81
C ALA A 52 4.31 -4.20 -1.52
N ASN A 53 5.20 -5.15 -1.83
CA ASN A 53 4.99 -6.59 -1.62
C ASN A 53 5.33 -7.05 -0.19
N SER A 54 5.65 -6.12 0.72
CA SER A 54 5.76 -6.38 2.15
C SER A 54 5.36 -5.13 2.92
N VAL A 55 4.59 -5.32 3.97
CA VAL A 55 4.23 -4.28 4.94
C VAL A 55 5.13 -4.51 6.14
N LYS A 56 6.44 -4.28 5.96
CA LYS A 56 7.41 -4.50 7.05
C LYS A 56 6.98 -3.72 8.29
N GLY A 57 6.53 -4.45 9.32
CA GLY A 57 5.95 -3.87 10.52
C GLY A 57 5.13 -4.87 11.32
N ILE A 58 4.59 -4.40 12.45
CA ILE A 58 3.82 -5.19 13.41
C ILE A 58 2.58 -5.85 12.75
N TYR A 59 1.95 -5.17 11.79
CA TYR A 59 0.72 -5.61 11.15
C TYR A 59 0.89 -6.86 10.25
N GLU A 60 1.99 -6.98 9.49
CA GLU A 60 2.29 -8.18 8.70
C GLU A 60 2.57 -9.39 9.61
N LYS A 61 3.24 -9.15 10.75
CA LYS A 61 3.52 -10.18 11.75
C LYS A 61 2.24 -10.66 12.44
N ASP A 62 1.36 -9.75 12.84
CA ASP A 62 0.10 -10.08 13.49
C ASP A 62 -0.80 -10.91 12.56
N ILE A 63 -0.98 -10.49 11.31
CA ILE A 63 -1.78 -11.23 10.33
C ILE A 63 -1.16 -12.60 10.03
N THR A 64 0.16 -12.66 9.86
CA THR A 64 0.84 -13.95 9.63
C THR A 64 0.69 -14.89 10.83
N ASN A 65 0.72 -14.35 12.06
CA ASN A 65 0.50 -15.15 13.27
C ASN A 65 -0.96 -15.62 13.39
N ASP A 66 -1.93 -14.76 13.06
CA ASP A 66 -3.35 -15.11 13.05
C ASP A 66 -3.63 -16.22 12.03
N LEU A 67 -3.04 -16.12 10.82
CA LEU A 67 -3.13 -17.16 9.80
C LEU A 67 -2.51 -18.47 10.27
N LYS A 68 -1.31 -18.43 10.88
CA LYS A 68 -0.70 -19.63 11.47
C LYS A 68 -1.49 -20.23 12.63
N SER A 69 -2.19 -19.39 13.40
CA SER A 69 -3.07 -19.86 14.47
C SER A 69 -4.28 -20.59 13.87
N LEU A 70 -4.85 -20.03 12.80
CA LEU A 70 -5.93 -20.66 12.03
C LEU A 70 -5.46 -22.00 11.44
N ASP A 71 -4.25 -22.04 10.86
CA ASP A 71 -3.65 -23.26 10.31
C ASP A 71 -3.59 -24.36 11.38
N ARG A 72 -3.12 -24.01 12.58
CA ARG A 72 -3.02 -24.96 13.71
C ARG A 72 -4.37 -25.43 14.21
N GLN A 73 -5.35 -24.54 14.29
CA GLN A 73 -6.70 -24.88 14.76
C GLN A 73 -7.42 -25.82 13.79
N LEU A 74 -7.27 -25.58 12.49
CA LEU A 74 -7.89 -26.41 11.46
C LEU A 74 -7.05 -27.63 11.07
N GLY A 75 -5.81 -27.73 11.57
CA GLY A 75 -4.87 -28.79 11.17
C GLY A 75 -4.55 -28.78 9.68
N MET A 76 -4.71 -27.65 8.99
CA MET A 76 -4.56 -27.53 7.54
C MET A 76 -3.93 -26.19 7.16
N THR A 77 -3.18 -26.17 6.06
CA THR A 77 -2.56 -24.93 5.56
C THR A 77 -3.57 -24.09 4.78
N VAL A 78 -3.88 -22.92 5.31
CA VAL A 78 -4.75 -21.90 4.72
C VAL A 78 -3.96 -20.86 3.92
N GLU A 79 -2.61 -20.96 3.89
CA GLU A 79 -1.67 -20.02 3.25
C GLU A 79 -1.94 -19.78 1.75
N ASN A 80 -2.66 -20.66 1.05
CA ASN A 80 -3.02 -20.48 -0.36
C ASN A 80 -4.40 -19.83 -0.58
N SER A 81 -5.21 -19.77 0.48
CA SER A 81 -6.56 -19.21 0.42
C SER A 81 -6.62 -17.75 0.83
N ILE A 82 -5.56 -17.23 1.47
CA ILE A 82 -5.46 -15.83 1.86
C ILE A 82 -4.13 -15.28 1.35
N SER A 83 -4.19 -14.25 0.50
CA SER A 83 -3.01 -13.61 -0.05
C SER A 83 -2.20 -12.95 1.05
N LYS A 84 -0.90 -12.81 0.80
CA LYS A 84 -0.05 -12.00 1.67
C LYS A 84 -0.58 -10.55 1.75
N PRO A 85 -0.47 -9.93 2.93
CA PRO A 85 -0.61 -8.48 3.13
C PRO A 85 0.12 -7.64 2.05
N GLN A 86 -0.58 -6.69 1.44
CA GLN A 86 0.02 -5.73 0.51
C GLN A 86 -0.34 -4.29 0.85
N LEU A 87 0.54 -3.36 0.46
CA LEU A 87 0.29 -1.93 0.57
C LEU A 87 0.28 -1.30 -0.82
N LYS A 88 -0.76 -0.53 -1.11
CA LYS A 88 -0.90 0.25 -2.34
C LYS A 88 -0.81 1.73 -1.98
N MET A 89 -0.02 2.48 -2.74
CA MET A 89 0.06 3.93 -2.67
C MET A 89 -0.40 4.50 -4.01
N VAL A 90 -1.47 5.30 -4.00
CA VAL A 90 -1.98 6.00 -5.17
C VAL A 90 -1.66 7.48 -5.02
N VAL A 91 -1.02 8.06 -6.03
CA VAL A 91 -0.75 9.50 -6.08
C VAL A 91 -1.49 10.10 -7.27
N LYS A 92 -2.35 11.08 -7.00
CA LYS A 92 -3.11 11.84 -8.00
C LYS A 92 -3.21 13.31 -7.62
N LYS A 93 -2.78 14.20 -8.52
CA LYS A 93 -2.72 15.66 -8.33
C LYS A 93 -2.06 16.04 -7.01
N ASP A 94 -0.89 15.46 -6.74
CA ASP A 94 -0.12 15.63 -5.49
C ASP A 94 -0.83 15.18 -4.21
N ARG A 95 -2.00 14.54 -4.31
CA ARG A 95 -2.63 13.84 -3.19
C ARG A 95 -2.13 12.42 -3.16
N VAL A 96 -1.81 11.93 -1.98
CA VAL A 96 -1.43 10.53 -1.78
C VAL A 96 -2.44 9.84 -0.90
N GLU A 97 -2.76 8.61 -1.25
CA GLU A 97 -3.53 7.70 -0.43
C GLU A 97 -2.81 6.37 -0.35
N MET A 98 -2.72 5.82 0.85
CA MET A 98 -2.22 4.48 1.05
C MET A 98 -3.34 3.58 1.57
N THR A 99 -3.46 2.44 0.92
CA THR A 99 -4.45 1.42 1.19
C THR A 99 -3.73 0.13 1.48
N TYR A 100 -3.97 -0.41 2.66
CA TYR A 100 -3.63 -1.78 2.96
C TYR A 100 -4.69 -2.69 2.32
N TYR A 101 -4.28 -3.84 1.78
CA TYR A 101 -5.22 -4.83 1.29
C TYR A 101 -4.65 -6.25 1.34
N LEU A 102 -5.56 -7.21 1.43
CA LEU A 102 -5.32 -8.63 1.20
C LEU A 102 -6.54 -9.22 0.46
N THR A 103 -6.36 -10.38 -0.16
CA THR A 103 -7.41 -11.07 -0.91
C THR A 103 -7.64 -12.44 -0.31
N VAL A 104 -8.90 -12.80 -0.12
CA VAL A 104 -9.32 -14.13 0.31
C VAL A 104 -9.93 -14.85 -0.88
N ASN A 105 -9.37 -16.01 -1.24
CA ASN A 105 -10.03 -16.96 -2.12
C ASN A 105 -11.14 -17.66 -1.34
N ARG A 106 -12.33 -17.03 -1.34
CA ARG A 106 -13.52 -17.46 -0.61
C ARG A 106 -13.94 -18.89 -0.94
N ASP A 107 -13.88 -19.27 -2.21
CA ASP A 107 -14.29 -20.61 -2.64
C ASP A 107 -13.32 -21.70 -2.20
N LEU A 108 -12.01 -21.42 -2.24
CA LEU A 108 -11.00 -22.34 -1.77
C LEU A 108 -11.05 -22.47 -0.24
N LEU A 109 -11.14 -21.35 0.48
CA LEU A 109 -11.21 -21.34 1.94
C LEU A 109 -12.44 -22.10 2.45
N SER A 110 -13.61 -21.84 1.87
CA SER A 110 -14.84 -22.53 2.25
C SER A 110 -14.81 -24.02 1.92
N GLN A 111 -14.16 -24.42 0.82
CA GLN A 111 -13.96 -25.83 0.50
C GLN A 111 -13.05 -26.52 1.52
N GLN A 112 -11.94 -25.87 1.87
CA GLN A 112 -11.00 -26.37 2.87
C GLN A 112 -11.67 -26.62 4.23
N ILE A 113 -12.47 -25.65 4.70
CA ILE A 113 -13.22 -25.78 5.95
C ILE A 113 -14.27 -26.90 5.86
N LEU A 114 -14.97 -27.03 4.73
CA LEU A 114 -15.94 -28.10 4.52
C LEU A 114 -15.27 -29.48 4.56
N ASP A 115 -14.12 -29.62 3.90
CA ASP A 115 -13.36 -30.87 3.88
C ASP A 115 -12.86 -31.24 5.29
N TYR A 116 -12.46 -30.24 6.09
CA TYR A 116 -12.15 -30.44 7.51
C TYR A 116 -13.34 -31.02 8.29
N TYR A 117 -14.53 -30.41 8.20
CA TYR A 117 -15.73 -30.92 8.89
C TYR A 117 -16.09 -32.35 8.45
N LYS A 118 -15.99 -32.65 7.15
CA LYS A 118 -16.24 -34.00 6.62
C LYS A 118 -15.23 -35.02 7.14
N ASN A 119 -13.96 -34.64 7.24
CA ASN A 119 -12.90 -35.50 7.74
C ASN A 119 -13.06 -35.77 9.24
N GLU A 120 -13.36 -34.76 10.05
CA GLU A 120 -13.63 -34.93 11.48
C GLU A 120 -14.87 -35.80 11.74
N MET A 121 -15.94 -35.59 10.96
CA MET A 121 -17.12 -36.46 11.04
C MET A 121 -16.77 -37.92 10.69
N SER A 122 -15.97 -38.12 9.64
CA SER A 122 -15.54 -39.46 9.22
C SER A 122 -14.67 -40.15 10.28
N LYS A 123 -13.86 -39.40 11.04
CA LYS A 123 -13.07 -39.95 12.16
C LYS A 123 -13.99 -40.38 13.30
N ILE A 124 -14.91 -39.51 13.73
CA ILE A 124 -15.86 -39.82 14.80
C ILE A 124 -16.63 -41.10 14.48
N LEU A 125 -17.12 -41.25 13.24
CA LEU A 125 -17.86 -42.43 12.81
C LEU A 125 -17.02 -43.71 12.82
N LYS A 126 -15.76 -43.64 12.38
CA LYS A 126 -14.82 -44.77 12.42
C LYS A 126 -14.46 -45.16 13.86
N ASP A 127 -14.23 -44.20 14.74
CA ASP A 127 -13.87 -44.43 16.14
C ASP A 127 -15.05 -44.98 16.96
N SER A 128 -16.29 -44.82 16.45
CA SER A 128 -17.51 -45.32 17.07
C SER A 128 -17.85 -46.78 16.70
N ASP A 129 -17.04 -47.43 15.84
CA ASP A 129 -17.31 -48.77 15.25
C ASP A 129 -18.68 -48.84 14.50
N VAL A 130 -19.19 -47.68 14.08
CA VAL A 130 -20.50 -47.54 13.44
C VAL A 130 -20.30 -47.29 11.95
N SER A 131 -20.69 -48.26 11.13
CA SER A 131 -20.71 -48.08 9.68
C SER A 131 -21.85 -47.13 9.27
N LEU A 132 -21.56 -46.14 8.43
CA LEU A 132 -22.57 -45.23 7.84
C LEU A 132 -23.70 -45.96 7.09
N ASN A 133 -23.46 -47.21 6.68
CA ASN A 133 -24.43 -48.06 5.99
C ASN A 133 -25.32 -48.85 6.96
N GLU A 134 -24.94 -48.93 8.24
CA GLU A 134 -25.68 -49.63 9.31
C GLU A 134 -26.54 -48.67 10.14
N LEU A 135 -26.37 -47.35 9.94
CA LEU A 135 -27.18 -46.32 10.56
C LEU A 135 -28.61 -46.30 9.98
N ALA A 136 -29.59 -46.14 10.87
CA ALA A 136 -30.96 -45.86 10.46
C ALA A 136 -31.00 -44.62 9.55
N PRO A 137 -31.87 -44.57 8.53
CA PRO A 137 -31.94 -43.46 7.57
C PRO A 137 -32.08 -42.09 8.25
N GLU A 138 -32.86 -42.02 9.32
CA GLU A 138 -33.09 -40.83 10.13
C GLU A 138 -31.81 -40.30 10.79
N VAL A 139 -30.97 -41.21 11.30
CA VAL A 139 -29.68 -40.87 11.93
C VAL A 139 -28.68 -40.42 10.87
N LYS A 140 -28.67 -41.08 9.71
CA LYS A 140 -27.84 -40.66 8.57
C LYS A 140 -28.21 -39.26 8.09
N THR A 141 -29.49 -38.96 7.95
CA THR A 141 -29.98 -37.62 7.60
C THR A 141 -29.61 -36.58 8.65
N ALA A 142 -29.74 -36.91 9.95
CA ALA A 142 -29.34 -36.00 11.03
C ALA A 142 -27.83 -35.69 11.01
N ILE A 143 -26.99 -36.68 10.71
CA ILE A 143 -25.54 -36.50 10.59
C ILE A 143 -25.19 -35.67 9.35
N GLU A 144 -25.80 -35.94 8.20
CA GLU A 144 -25.61 -35.16 6.98
C GLU A 144 -26.05 -33.70 7.16
N GLN A 145 -27.13 -33.45 7.91
CA GLN A 145 -27.60 -32.10 8.26
C GLN A 145 -26.74 -31.41 9.32
N SER A 146 -25.93 -32.15 10.10
CA SER A 146 -25.04 -31.57 11.12
C SER A 146 -23.76 -30.95 10.53
N VAL A 147 -23.39 -31.35 9.32
CA VAL A 147 -22.25 -30.77 8.60
C VAL A 147 -22.72 -29.49 7.90
N PRO A 148 -22.07 -28.33 8.14
CA PRO A 148 -22.48 -27.09 7.50
C PRO A 148 -22.31 -27.19 5.98
N THR A 149 -23.21 -26.57 5.22
CA THR A 149 -23.04 -26.50 3.77
C THR A 149 -21.90 -25.53 3.42
N LYS A 150 -21.37 -25.63 2.20
CA LYS A 150 -20.41 -24.64 1.69
C LYS A 150 -20.98 -23.23 1.74
N ALA A 151 -22.28 -23.06 1.46
CA ALA A 151 -22.95 -21.77 1.51
C ALA A 151 -23.02 -21.20 2.93
N ASP A 152 -23.27 -22.06 3.93
CA ASP A 152 -23.27 -21.66 5.34
C ASP A 152 -21.89 -21.19 5.79
N ILE A 153 -20.85 -21.95 5.44
CA ILE A 153 -19.45 -21.60 5.72
C ILE A 153 -19.12 -20.26 5.06
N GLN A 154 -19.46 -20.09 3.79
CA GLN A 154 -19.22 -18.84 3.05
C GLN A 154 -19.92 -17.65 3.70
N LYS A 155 -21.16 -17.81 4.16
CA LYS A 155 -21.90 -16.75 4.86
C LYS A 155 -21.21 -16.36 6.17
N GLN A 156 -20.80 -17.34 6.97
CA GLN A 156 -20.08 -17.10 8.22
C GLN A 156 -18.73 -16.41 7.99
N LEU A 157 -17.96 -16.86 6.99
CA LEU A 157 -16.72 -16.22 6.58
C LEU A 157 -16.95 -14.76 6.18
N ASP A 158 -17.97 -14.49 5.37
CA ASP A 158 -18.28 -13.13 4.95
C ASP A 158 -18.61 -12.23 6.15
N GLU A 159 -19.39 -12.73 7.11
CA GLU A 159 -19.72 -12.00 8.35
C GLU A 159 -18.48 -11.70 9.19
N GLU A 160 -17.59 -12.67 9.36
CA GLU A 160 -16.35 -12.49 10.13
C GLU A 160 -15.36 -11.55 9.43
N PHE A 161 -15.21 -11.65 8.10
CA PHE A 161 -14.36 -10.72 7.35
C PHE A 161 -14.91 -9.30 7.36
N MET A 162 -16.24 -9.12 7.25
CA MET A 162 -16.86 -7.80 7.42
C MET A 162 -16.56 -7.24 8.82
N LYS A 163 -16.81 -7.99 9.90
CA LYS A 163 -16.55 -7.54 11.28
C LYS A 163 -15.08 -7.14 11.48
N ARG A 164 -14.14 -7.97 11.00
CA ARG A 164 -12.70 -7.71 11.11
C ARG A 164 -12.27 -6.49 10.30
N ALA A 165 -12.81 -6.32 9.09
CA ALA A 165 -12.56 -5.13 8.28
C ALA A 165 -13.07 -3.87 8.99
N TYR A 166 -14.31 -3.87 9.49
CA TYR A 166 -14.87 -2.74 10.23
C TYR A 166 -14.07 -2.38 11.48
N ALA A 167 -13.53 -3.37 12.21
CA ALA A 167 -12.73 -3.13 13.41
C ALA A 167 -11.53 -2.22 13.12
N VAL A 168 -10.94 -2.31 11.92
CA VAL A 168 -9.80 -1.51 11.46
C VAL A 168 -10.20 -0.35 10.54
N ASN A 169 -11.47 0.06 10.52
CA ASN A 169 -12.01 1.06 9.59
C ASN A 169 -11.71 0.70 8.12
N GLY A 170 -11.86 -0.58 7.79
CA GLY A 170 -11.74 -1.11 6.45
C GLY A 170 -13.06 -1.63 5.92
N GLU A 171 -12.99 -2.22 4.74
CA GLU A 171 -14.10 -2.76 3.97
C GLU A 171 -13.75 -4.18 3.48
N TYR A 172 -14.79 -5.00 3.33
CA TYR A 172 -14.68 -6.32 2.71
C TYR A 172 -15.62 -6.38 1.50
N ASP A 173 -15.05 -6.64 0.33
CA ASP A 173 -15.79 -6.89 -0.90
C ASP A 173 -15.99 -8.40 -1.08
N LYS A 174 -17.25 -8.83 -0.91
CA LYS A 174 -17.64 -10.24 -1.02
C LYS A 174 -17.43 -10.81 -2.43
N ALA A 175 -17.58 -9.98 -3.47
CA ALA A 175 -17.49 -10.43 -4.85
C ALA A 175 -16.03 -10.70 -5.25
N THR A 176 -15.10 -9.86 -4.77
CA THR A 176 -13.68 -9.99 -5.11
C THR A 176 -12.86 -10.69 -4.02
N GLY A 177 -13.41 -10.86 -2.82
CA GLY A 177 -12.71 -11.38 -1.66
C GLY A 177 -11.69 -10.40 -1.07
N VAL A 178 -11.68 -9.14 -1.51
CA VAL A 178 -10.69 -8.14 -1.08
C VAL A 178 -11.09 -7.54 0.26
N ILE A 179 -10.19 -7.64 1.24
CA ILE A 179 -10.24 -6.86 2.48
C ILE A 179 -9.30 -5.68 2.31
N SER A 180 -9.79 -4.47 2.52
CA SER A 180 -8.96 -3.27 2.38
C SER A 180 -9.21 -2.24 3.48
N SER A 181 -8.20 -1.44 3.80
CA SER A 181 -8.33 -0.34 4.74
C SER A 181 -7.45 0.83 4.30
N GLN A 182 -8.01 2.04 4.28
CA GLN A 182 -7.20 3.22 4.10
C GLN A 182 -6.34 3.43 5.36
N VAL A 183 -5.03 3.40 5.19
CA VAL A 183 -4.09 3.48 6.32
C VAL A 183 -3.56 4.89 6.54
N ALA A 184 -3.46 5.68 5.47
CA ALA A 184 -3.10 7.07 5.57
C ALA A 184 -3.39 7.83 4.27
N SER A 185 -3.58 9.14 4.40
CA SER A 185 -3.66 10.07 3.28
C SER A 185 -2.87 11.35 3.56
N GLY A 186 -2.52 12.05 2.48
CA GLY A 186 -1.56 13.14 2.56
C GLY A 186 -1.33 13.88 1.26
N LYS A 187 -0.20 14.61 1.22
CA LYS A 187 0.24 15.37 0.05
C LYS A 187 1.71 15.12 -0.28
N VAL A 188 2.01 15.15 -1.58
CA VAL A 188 3.36 15.15 -2.13
C VAL A 188 3.85 16.58 -2.30
N ASN A 189 5.05 16.86 -1.80
CA ASN A 189 5.80 18.07 -2.11
C ASN A 189 6.95 17.71 -3.05
N ARG A 190 6.76 18.01 -4.35
CA ARG A 190 7.74 17.70 -5.41
C ARG A 190 9.04 18.48 -5.28
N PHE A 191 8.99 19.71 -4.76
CA PHE A 191 10.18 20.54 -4.60
C PHE A 191 11.10 20.03 -3.50
N LEU A 192 10.52 19.50 -2.43
CA LEU A 192 11.26 18.97 -1.29
C LEU A 192 11.50 17.45 -1.37
N ASN A 193 10.94 16.78 -2.37
CA ASN A 193 10.86 15.32 -2.47
C ASN A 193 10.36 14.70 -1.17
N GLN A 194 9.20 15.17 -0.69
CA GLN A 194 8.59 14.72 0.55
C GLN A 194 7.14 14.31 0.36
N VAL A 195 6.70 13.35 1.17
CA VAL A 195 5.30 12.98 1.34
C VAL A 195 4.92 13.27 2.78
N ALA A 196 3.90 14.09 2.97
CA ALA A 196 3.36 14.46 4.27
C ALA A 196 1.99 13.80 4.47
N PHE A 197 1.93 12.79 5.32
CA PHE A 197 0.69 12.16 5.75
C PHE A 197 0.10 12.93 6.93
N ASN A 198 -1.12 13.44 6.75
CA ASN A 198 -1.83 14.26 7.72
C ASN A 198 -3.09 13.57 8.27
N SER A 199 -3.56 12.51 7.63
CA SER A 199 -4.58 11.61 8.14
C SER A 199 -3.98 10.21 8.24
N LEU A 200 -4.05 9.61 9.43
CA LEU A 200 -3.51 8.29 9.73
C LEU A 200 -4.59 7.43 10.38
N ASN A 201 -4.77 6.22 9.89
CA ASN A 201 -5.53 5.21 10.58
C ASN A 201 -4.66 4.62 11.71
N LYS A 202 -4.83 5.16 12.92
CA LYS A 202 -4.08 4.74 14.10
C LYS A 202 -4.28 3.25 14.45
N LYS A 203 -5.42 2.67 14.06
CA LYS A 203 -5.70 1.24 14.29
C LYS A 203 -4.85 0.33 13.41
N ALA A 204 -4.50 0.80 12.20
CA ALA A 204 -3.67 0.05 11.26
C ALA A 204 -2.18 0.00 11.66
N LYS A 205 -1.71 0.92 12.52
CA LYS A 205 -0.34 0.95 13.09
C LYS A 205 0.79 0.76 12.06
N ILE A 206 0.61 1.23 10.82
CA ILE A 206 1.58 1.06 9.72
C ILE A 206 2.84 1.91 9.91
N PHE A 207 2.74 2.99 10.69
CA PHE A 207 3.86 3.87 11.01
C PHE A 207 4.37 3.61 12.43
N MET A 208 5.69 3.47 12.57
CA MET A 208 6.34 3.49 13.88
C MET A 208 6.44 4.91 14.44
N SER A 209 6.37 5.93 13.58
CA SER A 209 6.21 7.32 13.99
C SER A 209 4.82 7.56 14.58
N GLN A 210 4.76 7.54 15.91
CA GLN A 210 3.59 7.91 16.73
C GLN A 210 3.42 9.44 16.75
N GLY A 211 2.95 10.02 15.65
CA GLY A 211 2.73 11.47 15.52
C GLY A 211 1.43 11.81 14.80
N LYS A 212 0.90 13.02 14.99
CA LYS A 212 -0.28 13.51 14.23
C LYS A 212 0.02 13.70 12.73
N LYS A 213 1.30 13.79 12.35
CA LYS A 213 1.77 13.95 10.97
C LYS A 213 3.02 13.11 10.77
N VAL A 214 3.11 12.41 9.64
CA VAL A 214 4.29 11.64 9.23
C VAL A 214 4.85 12.26 7.96
N ASN A 215 6.08 12.75 8.03
CA ASN A 215 6.78 13.29 6.87
C ASN A 215 7.88 12.32 6.45
N LEU A 216 7.81 11.82 5.22
CA LEU A 216 8.80 10.93 4.63
C LEU A 216 9.46 11.62 3.46
N LYS A 217 10.80 11.59 3.40
CA LYS A 217 11.50 11.90 2.16
C LYS A 217 11.30 10.75 1.20
N TYR A 218 11.24 11.03 -0.09
CA TYR A 218 11.23 9.99 -1.11
C TYR A 218 12.42 10.08 -2.06
N ASN A 219 12.88 8.90 -2.45
CA ASN A 219 13.78 8.72 -3.58
C ASN A 219 13.06 7.87 -4.63
N LYS A 220 13.05 8.35 -5.88
CA LYS A 220 12.31 7.74 -6.99
C LYS A 220 13.25 7.38 -8.14
N THR A 221 13.02 6.21 -8.71
CA THR A 221 13.39 5.82 -10.08
C THR A 221 12.13 5.50 -10.89
N ASP A 222 12.25 5.15 -12.16
CA ASP A 222 11.09 4.89 -13.03
C ASP A 222 10.19 3.77 -12.52
N LYS A 223 10.78 2.77 -11.86
CA LYS A 223 10.09 1.55 -11.40
C LYS A 223 10.00 1.42 -9.88
N LYS A 224 10.64 2.31 -9.11
CA LYS A 224 10.75 2.17 -7.65
C LYS A 224 10.65 3.52 -6.93
N VAL A 225 9.95 3.52 -5.80
CA VAL A 225 9.92 4.64 -4.85
C VAL A 225 10.28 4.12 -3.48
N VAL A 226 11.15 4.81 -2.78
CA VAL A 226 11.50 4.53 -1.38
C VAL A 226 11.12 5.72 -0.54
N LEU A 227 10.20 5.54 0.39
CA LEU A 227 9.83 6.51 1.41
C LEU A 227 10.63 6.25 2.69
N THR A 228 11.25 7.27 3.28
CA THR A 228 12.10 7.09 4.46
C THR A 228 12.08 8.31 5.39
N ASN A 229 12.15 8.05 6.69
CA ASN A 229 12.57 8.99 7.73
C ASN A 229 13.52 8.27 8.72
N GLN A 230 13.73 8.79 9.93
CA GLN A 230 14.61 8.16 10.95
C GLN A 230 14.09 6.81 11.49
N LYS A 231 12.77 6.59 11.47
CA LYS A 231 12.10 5.43 12.08
C LYS A 231 11.45 4.49 11.06
N ASP A 232 10.97 5.04 9.95
CA ASP A 232 10.15 4.37 8.96
C ASP A 232 10.89 4.28 7.62
N LYS A 233 10.81 3.13 6.96
CA LYS A 233 11.30 2.91 5.59
C LYS A 233 10.35 1.97 4.85
N MET A 234 9.85 2.42 3.70
CA MET A 234 8.96 1.65 2.84
C MET A 234 9.44 1.73 1.40
N ALA A 235 9.39 0.60 0.69
CA ALA A 235 9.75 0.52 -0.72
C ALA A 235 8.55 0.05 -1.53
N PHE A 236 8.26 0.79 -2.60
CA PHE A 236 7.19 0.51 -3.53
C PHE A 236 7.76 0.34 -4.93
N THR A 237 7.09 -0.46 -5.75
CA THR A 237 7.35 -0.65 -7.17
C THR A 237 6.10 -0.35 -7.98
N LYS A 238 6.28 0.00 -9.25
CA LYS A 238 5.14 0.01 -10.19
C LYS A 238 4.68 -1.40 -10.50
#